data_AF-A0A2G9Q0R8-F1
#
_entry.id   AF-A0A2G9Q0R8-F1
#
_cell.length_a   1.000
_cell.length_b   1.000
_cell.length_c   1.000
_cell.angle_alpha   90.00
_cell.angle_beta   90.00
_cell.angle_gamma   90.00
#
_symmetry.space_group_name_H-M   'P 1'
#
loop_
_entity.id
_entity.type
_entity.pdbx_description
1 polymer ?
#
loop_
_entity_poly.entity_id
_entity_poly.type
_entity_poly.pdbx_seq_one_letter_code
_entity_poly.pdbx_strand_id
1 'polypeptide(L)'
;MIDIKLIRDNSEVVKENIKKKFQNEKLALVDKVRKLDEEWRKIKYEEDKLRGDRNKISEQINQLMKSKNKAEAEKLIKKAKE
;
A
#
# COMPACT_ATOMS: atom_id res chain seq x y z
N MET A 1 12.13 20.77 1.50
CA MET A 1 11.36 19.66 0.89
C MET A 1 9.89 20.03 1.00
N ILE A 2 9.12 19.97 -0.08
CA ILE A 2 7.67 20.22 -0.01
C ILE A 2 7.02 19.02 0.65
N ASP A 3 6.06 19.28 1.54
CA ASP A 3 5.32 18.22 2.22
C ASP A 3 4.39 17.50 1.22
N ILE A 4 4.47 16.16 1.18
CA ILE A 4 3.66 15.34 0.28
C ILE A 4 2.17 15.49 0.57
N LYS A 5 1.81 15.77 1.83
CA LYS A 5 0.42 16.06 2.24
C LYS A 5 -0.13 17.29 1.52
N LEU A 6 0.72 18.30 1.32
CA LEU A 6 0.34 19.55 0.67
C LEU A 6 0.09 19.33 -0.84
N ILE A 7 0.85 18.43 -1.47
CA ILE A 7 0.63 18.01 -2.86
C ILE A 7 -0.66 17.19 -2.99
N ARG A 8 -1.02 16.41 -1.97
CA ARG A 8 -2.23 15.58 -1.94
C ARG A 8 -3.49 16.41 -1.74
N ASP A 9 -3.52 17.22 -0.68
CA ASP A 9 -4.73 17.92 -0.25
C ASP A 9 -4.92 19.25 -1.00
N ASN A 10 -3.81 19.95 -1.31
CA ASN A 10 -3.82 21.30 -1.87
C ASN A 10 -2.94 21.43 -3.12
N SER A 11 -3.08 20.46 -4.04
CA SER A 11 -2.41 20.44 -5.36
C SER A 11 -2.53 21.77 -6.12
N GLU A 12 -3.70 22.42 -6.05
CA GLU A 12 -3.97 23.69 -6.74
C GLU A 12 -3.12 24.84 -6.21
N VAL A 13 -2.98 24.97 -4.89
CA VAL A 13 -2.15 25.99 -4.24
C VAL A 13 -0.67 25.80 -4.58
N VAL A 14 -0.22 24.55 -4.70
CA VAL A 14 1.14 24.22 -5.15
C VAL A 14 1.34 24.62 -6.61
N LYS A 15 0.38 24.31 -7.49
CA LYS A 15 0.42 24.69 -8.91
C LYS A 15 0.39 26.21 -9.12
N GLU A 16 -0.43 26.93 -8.37
CA GLU A 16 -0.48 28.40 -8.43
C GLU A 16 0.82 29.04 -7.96
N ASN A 17 1.42 28.54 -6.88
CA ASN A 17 2.74 29.01 -6.43
C ASN A 17 3.84 28.74 -7.47
N ILE A 18 3.80 27.59 -8.12
CA ILE A 18 4.75 27.24 -9.19
C ILE A 18 4.59 28.19 -10.39
N LYS A 19 3.35 28.53 -10.77
CA LYS A 19 3.05 29.53 -11.81
C LYS A 19 3.55 30.93 -11.42
N LYS A 20 3.29 31.37 -10.17
CA LYS A 20 3.80 32.66 -9.64
C LYS A 20 5.33 32.72 -9.62
N LYS A 21 6.00 31.59 -9.50
CA LYS A 21 7.47 31.46 -9.57
C LYS A 21 8.00 31.24 -10.99
N PHE A 22 7.15 31.27 -12.01
CA PHE A 22 7.50 31.01 -13.42
C PHE A 22 8.14 29.64 -13.68
N GLN A 23 7.91 28.65 -12.80
CA GLN A 23 8.49 27.31 -12.87
C GLN A 23 7.53 26.31 -13.54
N ASN A 24 6.94 26.68 -14.68
CA ASN A 24 5.87 25.91 -15.33
C ASN A 24 6.24 24.45 -15.65
N GLU A 25 7.52 24.16 -15.89
CA GLU A 25 8.03 22.79 -16.09
C GLU A 25 7.72 21.86 -14.91
N LYS A 26 7.64 22.40 -13.68
CA LYS A 26 7.38 21.62 -12.47
C LYS A 26 5.91 21.32 -12.25
N LEU A 27 5.00 21.95 -12.99
CA LEU A 27 3.55 21.66 -12.90
C LEU A 27 3.27 20.19 -13.21
N ALA A 28 3.91 19.65 -14.24
CA ALA A 28 3.78 18.25 -14.61
C ALA A 28 4.34 17.29 -13.54
N LEU A 29 5.33 17.74 -12.74
CA LEU A 29 5.88 16.94 -11.65
C LEU A 29 4.88 16.78 -10.51
N VAL A 30 4.08 17.80 -10.20
CA VAL A 30 3.03 17.72 -9.17
C VAL A 30 2.03 16.62 -9.52
N ASP A 31 1.60 16.58 -10.78
CA ASP A 31 0.66 15.55 -11.26
C ASP A 31 1.27 14.16 -11.30
N LYS A 32 2.54 14.02 -11.71
CA LYS A 32 3.27 12.75 -11.66
C LYS A 32 3.42 12.23 -10.23
N VAL A 33 3.82 13.10 -9.30
CA VAL A 33 3.98 12.75 -7.89
C VAL A 33 2.65 12.28 -7.30
N ARG A 34 1.55 12.97 -7.61
CA ARG A 34 0.21 12.55 -7.16
C ARG A 34 -0.16 11.15 -7.64
N LYS A 35 0.08 10.84 -8.93
CA LYS A 35 -0.21 9.50 -9.49
C LYS A 35 0.64 8.41 -8.84
N LEU A 36 1.95 8.63 -8.74
CA LEU A 36 2.86 7.69 -8.09
C LEU A 36 2.50 7.46 -6.63
N ASP A 37 2.06 8.51 -5.94
CA ASP A 37 1.64 8.42 -4.55
C ASP A 37 0.33 7.63 -4.36
N GLU A 38 -0.63 7.77 -5.29
CA GLU A 38 -1.84 6.95 -5.32
C GLU A 38 -1.52 5.47 -5.60
N GLU A 39 -0.66 5.18 -6.56
CA GLU A 39 -0.21 3.82 -6.88
C GLU A 39 0.54 3.19 -5.70
N TRP A 40 1.49 3.91 -5.11
CA TRP A 40 2.24 3.45 -3.95
C TRP A 40 1.32 3.11 -2.78
N ARG A 41 0.30 3.93 -2.51
CA ARG A 41 -0.68 3.65 -1.44
C ARG A 41 -1.53 2.41 -1.73
N LYS A 42 -1.95 2.22 -2.98
CA LYS A 42 -2.71 1.01 -3.38
C LYS A 42 -1.86 -0.24 -3.18
N ILE A 43 -0.64 -0.25 -3.72
CA ILE A 43 0.29 -1.38 -3.60
C ILE A 43 0.61 -1.67 -2.14
N LYS A 44 0.89 -0.63 -1.34
CA LYS A 44 1.18 -0.80 0.09
C LYS A 44 -0.01 -1.40 0.85
N TYR A 45 -1.23 -0.94 0.55
CA TYR A 45 -2.43 -1.50 1.15
C TYR A 45 -2.65 -2.97 0.75
N GLU A 46 -2.42 -3.31 -0.51
CA GLU A 46 -2.48 -4.70 -0.99
C GLU A 46 -1.42 -5.57 -0.33
N GLU A 47 -0.19 -5.07 -0.19
CA GLU A 47 0.90 -5.76 0.51
C GLU A 47 0.55 -6.02 1.98
N ASP A 48 0.07 -5.00 2.70
CA ASP A 48 -0.33 -5.12 4.10
C ASP A 48 -1.50 -6.11 4.26
N LYS A 49 -2.44 -6.12 3.30
CA LYS A 49 -3.54 -7.09 3.28
C LYS A 49 -3.03 -8.51 3.07
N LEU A 50 -2.14 -8.74 2.10
CA LEU A 50 -1.54 -10.06 1.85
C LEU A 50 -0.73 -10.56 3.05
N ARG A 51 0.03 -9.67 3.71
CA ARG A 51 0.73 -9.98 4.97
C ARG A 51 -0.26 -10.36 6.07
N GLY A 52 -1.35 -9.60 6.21
CA GLY A 52 -2.42 -9.90 7.16
C GLY A 52 -3.08 -11.25 6.93
N ASP A 53 -3.38 -11.58 5.67
CA ASP A 53 -3.98 -12.86 5.29
C ASP A 53 -3.01 -14.02 5.53
N ARG A 54 -1.72 -13.87 5.22
CA ARG A 54 -0.68 -14.86 5.57
C ARG A 54 -0.59 -15.10 7.08
N ASN A 55 -0.66 -14.03 7.89
CA ASN A 55 -0.60 -14.14 9.34
C ASN A 55 -1.84 -14.86 9.89
N LYS A 56 -3.03 -14.55 9.38
CA LYS A 56 -4.27 -15.26 9.74
C LYS A 56 -4.20 -16.74 9.40
N ILE A 57 -3.70 -17.09 8.20
CA ILE A 57 -3.51 -18.49 7.82
C ILE A 57 -2.52 -19.18 8.77
N SER A 58 -1.42 -18.51 9.11
CA SER A 58 -0.43 -19.03 10.06
C SER A 58 -1.02 -19.26 11.47
N GLU A 59 -1.87 -18.35 11.94
CA GLU A 59 -2.58 -18.49 13.21
C GLU A 59 -3.61 -19.64 13.18
N GLN A 60 -4.36 -19.77 12.08
CA GLN A 60 -5.29 -20.89 11.86
C GLN A 60 -4.57 -22.24 11.85
N ILE A 61 -3.40 -22.33 11.20
CA ILE A 61 -2.56 -23.54 11.22
C ILE A 61 -2.15 -23.88 12.65
N ASN A 62 -1.68 -22.89 13.42
CA ASN A 62 -1.31 -23.10 14.82
C ASN A 62 -2.49 -23.59 15.67
N GLN A 63 -3.69 -23.03 15.48
CA GLN A 63 -4.91 -23.48 16.17
C GLN A 63 -5.29 -24.92 15.80
N LEU A 64 -5.26 -25.27 14.50
CA LEU A 64 -5.59 -26.62 14.02
C LEU A 64 -4.56 -27.69 14.46
N MET A 65 -3.28 -27.31 14.53
CA MET A 65 -2.24 -28.18 15.08
C MET A 65 -2.44 -28.43 16.58
N LYS A 66 -2.89 -27.42 17.35
CA LYS A 66 -3.26 -27.58 18.76
C LYS A 66 -4.49 -28.47 18.95
N SER A 67 -5.47 -28.41 18.06
CA SER A 67 -6.67 -29.26 18.10
C SER A 67 -6.45 -30.69 17.57
N LYS A 68 -5.20 -31.09 17.27
CA LYS A 68 -4.81 -32.40 16.70
C LYS A 68 -5.40 -32.72 15.32
N ASN A 69 -6.03 -31.75 14.64
CA ASN A 69 -6.52 -31.87 13.26
C ASN A 69 -5.39 -31.66 12.24
N LYS A 70 -4.44 -32.60 12.19
CA LYS A 70 -3.26 -32.55 11.30
C LYS A 70 -3.62 -32.47 9.80
N ALA A 71 -4.71 -33.12 9.39
CA ALA A 71 -5.13 -33.18 7.98
C ALA A 71 -5.63 -31.83 7.43
N GLU A 72 -6.25 -31.00 8.27
CA GLU A 72 -6.70 -29.65 7.88
C GLU A 72 -5.56 -28.64 7.93
N ALA A 73 -4.66 -28.78 8.90
CA ALA A 73 -3.44 -27.98 8.99
C ALA A 73 -2.55 -28.15 7.75
N GLU A 74 -2.35 -29.38 7.25
CA GLU A 74 -1.56 -29.64 6.03
C GLU A 74 -2.17 -29.02 4.76
N LYS A 75 -3.50 -28.98 4.66
CA LYS A 75 -4.20 -28.31 3.54
C LYS A 75 -3.99 -26.80 3.57
N LEU A 76 -4.03 -26.18 4.75
CA LEU A 76 -3.76 -24.75 4.91
C LEU A 76 -2.28 -24.42 4.70
N ILE A 77 -1.36 -25.30 5.10
CA ILE A 77 0.08 -25.14 4.81
C ILE A 77 0.35 -25.18 3.30
N LYS A 78 -0.34 -26.06 2.55
CA LYS A 78 -0.26 -26.06 1.08
C LYS A 78 -0.81 -24.76 0.48
N LYS A 79 -1.96 -24.29 0.95
CA LYS A 79 -2.55 -23.00 0.53
C LYS A 79 -1.71 -21.77 0.92
N ALA A 80 -0.87 -21.87 1.94
CA ALA A 80 0.03 -20.79 2.34
C ALA A 80 1.36 -20.79 1.55
N LYS A 81 1.63 -21.86 0.80
CA LYS A 81 2.85 -22.04 0.00
C LYS A 81 2.66 -21.67 -1.47
N GLU A 82 1.44 -21.71 -1.98
CA GLU A 82 1.02 -21.09 -3.25
C GLU A 82 0.75 -19.59 -3.05
#